data_AF-A0A429JPB5-F1
#
_entry.id   AF-A0A429JPB5-F1
#
_cell.length_a   1.000
_cell.length_b   1.000
_cell.length_c   1.000
_cell.angle_alpha   90.00
_cell.angle_beta   90.00
_cell.angle_gamma   90.00
#
_symmetry.space_group_name_H-M   'P 1'
#
loop_
_entity.id
_entity.type
_entity.pdbx_description
1 polymer ?
#
loop_
_entity_poly.entity_id
_entity_poly.type
_entity_poly.pdbx_seq_one_letter_code
_entity_poly.pdbx_strand_id
1 'polypeptide(L)'
;MLLDPEKTLFIRGATPVLLLSEAPVHDALPVLTAPDGAVPRCDGWSILPKLTLCVVDGPGEAGVMIPAFVAPVIDGDGGSGGGDGAAGGTGGTDGPGEMAAWCTDVEAAGGAVVLSLDALPEVLDWPHLLGSGTARGGFLPGLF
;
A
#
# COMPACT_ATOMS: atom_id res chain seq x y z
N MET A 1 -8.25 -7.62 12.98
CA MET A 1 -9.34 -8.17 12.12
C MET A 1 -8.75 -8.65 10.80
N LEU A 2 -9.42 -9.55 10.06
CA LEU A 2 -8.96 -10.00 8.73
C LEU A 2 -9.59 -9.14 7.64
N LEU A 3 -8.82 -8.67 6.66
CA LEU A 3 -9.28 -7.92 5.50
C LEU A 3 -9.11 -8.76 4.24
N ASP A 4 -10.12 -8.72 3.37
CA ASP A 4 -10.12 -9.46 2.13
C ASP A 4 -9.04 -8.91 1.18
N PRO A 5 -8.27 -9.78 0.48
CA PRO A 5 -7.23 -9.35 -0.45
C PRO A 5 -7.72 -8.41 -1.56
N GLU A 6 -8.97 -8.59 -2.03
CA GLU A 6 -9.61 -7.74 -3.04
C GLU A 6 -9.83 -6.29 -2.58
N LYS A 7 -9.78 -6.05 -1.27
CA LYS A 7 -9.88 -4.72 -0.65
C LYS A 7 -8.51 -4.08 -0.44
N THR A 8 -7.46 -4.65 -1.02
CA THR A 8 -6.09 -4.18 -0.86
C THR A 8 -5.39 -4.05 -2.20
N LEU A 9 -4.47 -3.10 -2.30
CA LEU A 9 -3.57 -2.97 -3.44
C LEU A 9 -2.17 -2.65 -2.94
N PHE A 10 -1.21 -3.49 -3.31
CA PHE A 10 0.19 -3.32 -2.97
C PHE A 10 0.90 -2.67 -4.16
N ILE A 11 1.63 -1.59 -3.91
CA ILE A 11 2.28 -0.81 -4.97
C ILE A 11 3.77 -0.77 -4.65
N ARG A 12 4.57 -1.25 -5.60
CA ARG A 12 6.02 -1.31 -5.51
C ARG A 12 6.70 0.02 -5.79
N GLY A 13 7.98 0.11 -5.43
CA GLY A 13 8.83 1.28 -5.71
C GLY A 13 9.67 1.71 -4.52
N ALA A 14 10.41 2.82 -4.67
CA ALA A 14 11.29 3.35 -3.62
C ALA A 14 10.53 3.80 -2.36
N THR A 15 9.24 4.10 -2.50
CA THR A 15 8.31 4.35 -1.39
C THR A 15 7.11 3.44 -1.61
N PRO A 16 7.19 2.18 -1.14
CA PRO A 16 6.12 1.21 -1.36
C PRO A 16 4.85 1.66 -0.64
N VAL A 17 3.71 1.42 -1.29
CA VAL A 17 2.40 1.82 -0.79
C VAL A 17 1.49 0.61 -0.61
N LEU A 18 0.67 0.64 0.43
CA LEU A 18 -0.45 -0.26 0.64
C LEU A 18 -1.74 0.56 0.68
N LEU A 19 -2.61 0.35 -0.30
CA LEU A 19 -3.97 0.90 -0.27
C LEU A 19 -4.91 -0.12 0.37
N LEU A 20 -5.80 0.37 1.23
CA LEU A 20 -6.86 -0.39 1.88
C LEU A 20 -8.19 0.30 1.57
N SER A 21 -9.17 -0.46 1.10
CA SER A 21 -10.56 0.00 1.04
C SER A 21 -11.40 -0.65 2.13
N GLU A 22 -12.39 0.07 2.65
CA GLU A 22 -13.32 -0.46 3.67
C GLU A 22 -12.58 -1.09 4.86
N ALA A 23 -11.40 -0.56 5.20
CA ALA A 23 -10.59 -1.13 6.27
C ALA A 23 -11.29 -0.90 7.61
N PRO A 24 -11.41 -1.92 8.48
CA PRO A 24 -12.07 -1.76 9.78
C PRO A 24 -11.33 -0.81 10.73
N VAL A 25 -10.10 -0.43 10.36
CA VAL A 25 -9.24 0.52 11.07
C VAL A 25 -9.27 1.92 10.46
N HIS A 26 -10.11 2.19 9.46
CA HIS A 26 -10.15 3.46 8.74
C HIS A 26 -10.21 4.66 9.68
N ASP A 27 -11.19 4.70 10.59
CA ASP A 27 -11.37 5.83 11.52
C ASP A 27 -10.28 5.96 12.59
N ALA A 28 -9.56 4.88 12.87
CA ALA A 28 -8.44 4.89 13.81
C ALA A 28 -7.16 5.49 13.20
N LEU A 29 -7.06 5.49 11.86
CA LEU A 29 -5.95 6.13 11.15
C LEU A 29 -6.14 7.66 11.11
N PRO A 30 -5.04 8.42 11.22
CA PRO A 30 -5.10 9.88 11.13
C PRO A 30 -5.49 10.32 9.72
N VAL A 31 -6.17 11.47 9.61
CA VAL A 31 -6.44 12.08 8.31
C VAL A 31 -5.13 12.46 7.64
N LEU A 32 -4.95 12.05 6.38
CA LEU A 32 -3.74 12.37 5.65
C LEU A 32 -3.84 13.75 5.01
N THR A 33 -2.80 14.55 5.19
CA THR A 33 -2.64 15.83 4.48
C THR A 33 -1.16 16.01 4.18
N ALA A 34 -0.77 15.75 2.94
CA ALA A 34 0.60 15.88 2.44
C ALA A 34 0.60 16.66 1.10
N PRO A 35 0.26 17.96 1.11
CA PRO A 35 0.15 18.77 -0.10
C PRO A 35 1.50 18.99 -0.82
N ASP A 36 2.61 18.81 -0.10
CA ASP A 36 3.98 18.83 -0.62
C ASP A 36 4.50 17.43 -1.01
N GLY A 37 3.66 16.39 -0.88
CA GLY A 37 4.00 15.00 -1.13
C GLY A 37 4.80 14.34 0.01
N ALA A 38 5.16 15.07 1.06
CA ALA A 38 5.86 14.51 2.21
C ALA A 38 4.86 13.80 3.13
N VAL A 39 4.76 12.47 3.00
CA VAL A 39 3.83 11.68 3.80
C VAL A 39 4.27 11.65 5.28
N PRO A 40 3.45 12.11 6.23
CA PRO A 40 3.79 12.10 7.64
C PRO A 40 3.85 10.68 8.20
N ARG A 41 4.64 10.50 9.25
CA ARG A 41 4.67 9.26 10.02
C ARG A 41 3.34 9.07 10.78
N CYS A 42 2.87 7.83 10.84
CA CYS A 42 1.70 7.45 11.61
C CYS A 42 2.13 6.93 12.98
N ASP A 43 2.16 7.82 13.98
CA ASP A 43 2.67 7.49 15.33
C ASP A 43 1.85 6.39 16.01
N GLY A 44 2.56 5.42 16.61
CA GLY A 44 1.94 4.26 17.25
C GLY A 44 1.45 3.18 16.27
N TRP A 45 1.66 3.37 14.97
CA TRP A 45 1.36 2.36 13.95
C TRP A 45 2.64 1.74 13.40
N SER A 46 2.53 0.52 12.90
CA SER A 46 3.62 -0.22 12.26
C SER A 46 3.09 -1.23 11.25
N ILE A 47 3.97 -1.70 10.37
CA ILE A 47 3.64 -2.70 9.34
C ILE A 47 4.56 -3.91 9.46
N LEU A 48 3.99 -5.12 9.40
CA LEU A 48 4.73 -6.38 9.30
C LEU A 48 4.51 -6.95 7.89
N PRO A 49 5.44 -6.73 6.94
CA PRO A 49 5.33 -7.23 5.58
C PRO A 49 5.91 -8.64 5.49
N LYS A 50 5.07 -9.67 5.40
CA LYS A 50 5.50 -11.04 5.10
C LYS A 50 4.79 -11.56 3.85
N LEU A 51 5.46 -12.46 3.14
CA LEU A 51 5.01 -13.00 1.86
C LEU A 51 3.56 -13.52 1.88
N THR A 52 3.17 -14.21 2.94
CA THR A 52 1.84 -14.82 3.07
C THR A 52 0.84 -13.96 3.82
N LEU A 53 1.32 -13.01 4.62
CA LEU A 53 0.51 -12.19 5.50
C LEU A 53 1.15 -10.81 5.68
N CYS A 54 0.37 -9.75 5.48
CA CYS A 54 0.75 -8.40 5.88
C CYS A 54 -0.10 -7.98 7.09
N VAL A 55 0.53 -7.40 8.10
CA VAL A 55 -0.19 -6.85 9.26
C VAL A 55 0.05 -5.35 9.31
N VAL A 56 -1.03 -4.58 9.44
CA VAL A 56 -1.02 -3.18 9.84
C VAL A 56 -1.46 -3.14 11.29
N ASP A 57 -0.51 -2.85 12.17
CA ASP A 57 -0.68 -2.88 13.62
C ASP A 57 -0.73 -1.46 14.16
N GLY A 58 -1.71 -1.17 15.00
CA GLY A 58 -1.99 0.16 15.54
C GLY A 58 -2.25 0.13 17.05
N PRO A 59 -2.54 1.30 17.65
CA PRO A 59 -2.71 1.41 19.09
C PRO A 59 -3.98 0.70 19.59
N GLY A 60 -3.90 0.13 20.80
CA GLY A 60 -5.03 -0.53 21.44
C GLY A 60 -5.41 -1.82 20.73
N GLU A 61 -6.65 -1.89 20.24
CA GLU A 61 -7.16 -3.05 19.47
C GLU A 61 -7.24 -2.74 17.96
N ALA A 62 -6.72 -1.59 17.52
CA ALA A 62 -6.72 -1.21 16.12
C ALA A 62 -5.66 -2.01 15.36
N GLY A 63 -6.09 -2.89 14.46
CA GLY A 63 -5.18 -3.64 13.62
C GLY A 63 -5.89 -4.49 12.58
N VAL A 64 -5.22 -4.68 11.44
CA VAL A 64 -5.74 -5.48 10.33
C VAL A 64 -4.67 -6.41 9.78
N MET A 65 -5.10 -7.63 9.49
CA MET A 65 -4.32 -8.70 8.88
C MET A 65 -4.83 -8.91 7.45
N ILE A 66 -3.91 -9.06 6.50
CA ILE A 66 -4.20 -9.16 5.08
C ILE A 66 -3.53 -10.45 4.56
N PRO A 67 -4.27 -11.37 3.93
CA PRO A 67 -3.69 -12.49 3.20
C PRO A 67 -2.92 -11.99 1.96
N ALA A 68 -1.63 -11.68 2.15
CA ALA A 68 -0.84 -10.93 1.18
C ALA A 68 -0.53 -11.72 -0.10
N PHE A 69 -0.43 -13.05 -0.02
CA PHE A 69 0.00 -13.89 -1.14
C PHE A 69 -0.90 -13.82 -2.38
N VAL A 70 -2.18 -13.49 -2.19
CA VAL A 70 -3.20 -13.44 -3.25
C VAL A 70 -3.73 -12.03 -3.47
N ALA A 71 -3.13 -11.04 -2.79
CA ALA A 71 -3.48 -9.65 -2.99
C ALA A 71 -2.79 -9.10 -4.25
N PRO A 72 -3.43 -8.18 -4.98
CA PRO A 72 -2.85 -7.61 -6.19
C PRO A 72 -1.62 -6.77 -5.85
N VAL A 73 -0.58 -6.91 -6.67
CA VAL A 73 0.65 -6.11 -6.60
C VAL A 73 0.86 -5.45 -7.96
N ILE A 74 1.22 -4.16 -7.95
CA ILE A 74 1.54 -3.41 -9.17
C ILE A 74 2.84 -2.62 -8.99
N ASP A 75 3.48 -2.26 -10.10
CA ASP A 75 4.59 -1.30 -10.08
C ASP A 75 4.07 0.14 -9.90
N GLY A 76 4.80 0.95 -9.14
CA GLY A 76 4.42 2.34 -8.80
C GLY A 76 4.95 3.40 -9.78
N ASP A 77 5.47 3.02 -10.94
CA ASP A 77 5.96 3.97 -11.93
C ASP A 77 4.81 4.75 -12.57
N GLY A 78 4.58 5.95 -12.04
CA GLY A 78 3.69 6.94 -12.64
C GLY A 78 4.11 7.25 -14.07
N GLY A 79 3.32 6.76 -15.04
CA GLY A 79 3.22 7.22 -16.42
C GLY A 79 4.45 7.88 -17.05
N SER A 80 5.26 7.10 -17.74
CA SER A 80 5.85 7.58 -19.01
C SER A 80 5.84 6.44 -20.03
N GLY A 81 4.88 6.52 -20.94
CA GLY A 81 4.88 5.69 -22.14
C GLY A 81 6.03 6.11 -23.06
N GLY A 82 6.77 5.11 -23.57
CA GLY A 82 7.70 5.27 -24.70
C GLY A 82 8.93 4.37 -24.60
N GLY A 83 8.87 3.19 -25.21
CA GLY A 83 10.01 2.26 -25.29
C GLY A 83 9.71 0.95 -26.01
N ASP A 84 9.25 1.06 -27.25
CA ASP A 84 9.57 0.19 -28.41
C ASP A 84 9.51 -1.34 -28.25
N GLY A 85 8.32 -1.88 -28.51
CA GLY A 85 8.11 -3.07 -29.34
C GLY A 85 9.00 -4.29 -29.11
N ALA A 86 8.62 -5.14 -28.16
CA ALA A 86 8.80 -6.58 -28.28
C ALA A 86 7.47 -7.28 -27.99
N ALA A 87 6.99 -8.02 -28.99
CA ALA A 87 5.75 -8.79 -28.96
C ALA A 87 5.76 -9.82 -27.82
N GLY A 88 4.68 -9.87 -27.04
CA GLY A 88 4.44 -10.94 -26.07
C GLY A 88 3.42 -10.56 -24.99
N GLY A 89 2.16 -10.34 -25.37
CA GLY A 89 1.10 -10.27 -24.38
C GLY A 89 0.80 -11.66 -23.82
N THR A 90 0.87 -11.82 -22.48
CA THR A 90 -0.12 -12.51 -21.62
C THR A 90 0.40 -12.61 -20.18
N GLY A 91 -0.37 -12.12 -19.22
CA GLY A 91 -0.32 -12.52 -17.81
C GLY A 91 -0.10 -11.36 -16.86
N GLY A 92 -1.17 -10.91 -16.19
CA GLY A 92 -1.03 -10.15 -14.95
C GLY A 92 -0.06 -10.89 -14.05
N THR A 93 0.92 -10.17 -13.55
CA THR A 93 2.04 -10.75 -12.81
C THR A 93 1.66 -11.12 -11.38
N ASP A 94 0.35 -11.13 -11.05
CA ASP A 94 -0.25 -11.56 -9.78
C ASP A 94 0.35 -12.90 -9.33
N GLY A 95 1.41 -12.82 -8.55
CA GLY A 95 2.24 -13.98 -8.28
C GLY A 95 3.19 -13.78 -7.12
N PRO A 96 3.69 -14.88 -6.53
CA PRO A 96 4.47 -14.85 -5.29
C PRO A 96 5.73 -14.00 -5.38
N GLY A 97 6.29 -13.86 -6.58
CA GLY A 97 7.50 -13.07 -6.83
C GLY A 97 7.28 -11.57 -6.65
N GLU A 98 6.11 -11.05 -7.00
CA GLU A 98 5.81 -9.62 -6.84
C GLU A 98 5.62 -9.25 -5.39
N MET A 99 4.90 -10.07 -4.63
CA MET A 99 4.73 -9.85 -3.19
C MET A 99 6.07 -9.93 -2.47
N ALA A 100 6.96 -10.86 -2.87
CA ALA A 100 8.32 -10.92 -2.34
C ALA A 100 9.11 -9.64 -2.66
N ALA A 101 9.02 -9.13 -3.88
CA ALA A 101 9.67 -7.88 -4.29
C ALA A 101 9.11 -6.68 -3.51
N TRP A 102 7.79 -6.59 -3.33
CA TRP A 102 7.18 -5.57 -2.48
C TRP A 102 7.68 -5.65 -1.04
N CYS A 103 7.78 -6.85 -0.44
CA CYS A 103 8.35 -6.99 0.91
C CYS A 103 9.79 -6.47 0.97
N THR A 104 10.61 -6.74 -0.06
CA THR A 104 11.97 -6.21 -0.17
C THR A 104 11.99 -4.69 -0.30
N ASP A 105 11.09 -4.10 -1.09
CA ASP A 105 10.95 -2.64 -1.22
C ASP A 105 10.62 -2.01 0.16
N VAL A 106 9.73 -2.63 0.94
CA VAL A 106 9.34 -2.16 2.28
C VAL A 106 10.51 -2.23 3.26
N GLU A 107 11.28 -3.32 3.23
CA GLU A 107 12.49 -3.44 4.05
C GLU A 107 13.53 -2.37 3.70
N ALA A 108 13.78 -2.15 2.40
CA ALA A 108 14.71 -1.13 1.92
C ALA A 108 14.27 0.30 2.30
N ALA A 109 12.98 0.58 2.28
CA ALA A 109 12.40 1.87 2.69
C ALA A 109 12.26 2.01 4.23
N GLY A 110 12.46 0.94 4.99
CA GLY A 110 12.26 0.90 6.45
C GLY A 110 10.79 0.95 6.88
N GLY A 111 9.85 0.72 5.94
CA GLY A 111 8.41 0.88 6.15
C GLY A 111 7.66 1.11 4.84
N ALA A 112 6.37 1.40 4.93
CA ALA A 112 5.49 1.62 3.79
C ALA A 112 4.55 2.79 4.05
N VAL A 113 4.08 3.45 2.99
CA VAL A 113 2.93 4.35 3.08
C VAL A 113 1.67 3.49 3.08
N VAL A 114 0.83 3.62 4.10
CA VAL A 114 -0.47 2.93 4.17
C VAL A 114 -1.58 3.96 4.09
N LEU A 115 -2.46 3.80 3.09
CA LEU A 115 -3.61 4.66 2.88
C LEU A 115 -4.89 3.84 2.99
N SER A 116 -5.80 4.30 3.82
CA SER A 116 -7.16 3.80 3.93
C SER A 116 -8.12 4.75 3.23
N LEU A 117 -8.96 4.18 2.36
CA LEU A 117 -9.89 4.85 1.46
C LEU A 117 -11.28 4.23 1.62
N ASP A 118 -12.32 4.92 1.15
CA ASP A 118 -13.66 4.36 1.06
C ASP A 118 -13.72 3.22 0.02
N ALA A 119 -13.05 3.41 -1.12
CA ALA A 119 -12.95 2.43 -2.21
C ALA A 119 -11.56 2.48 -2.85
N LEU A 120 -11.11 1.36 -3.42
CA LEU A 120 -9.88 1.35 -4.21
C LEU A 120 -10.08 2.14 -5.51
N PRO A 121 -9.17 3.06 -5.87
CA PRO A 121 -9.30 3.85 -7.08
C PRO A 121 -8.96 3.02 -8.32
N GLU A 122 -9.69 3.23 -9.42
CA GLU A 122 -9.32 2.66 -10.72
C GLU A 122 -8.07 3.32 -11.32
N VAL A 123 -7.82 4.59 -10.95
CA VAL A 123 -6.69 5.39 -11.43
C VAL A 123 -5.97 6.03 -10.24
N LEU A 124 -4.65 5.86 -10.17
CA LEU A 124 -3.82 6.41 -9.10
C LEU A 124 -3.43 7.87 -9.37
N ASP A 125 -4.21 8.80 -8.82
CA ASP A 125 -3.90 10.23 -8.76
C ASP A 125 -3.25 10.56 -7.40
N TRP A 126 -1.93 10.43 -7.31
CA TRP A 126 -1.18 10.67 -6.07
C TRP A 126 -1.38 12.06 -5.46
N PRO A 127 -1.30 13.17 -6.23
CA PRO A 127 -1.61 14.49 -5.71
C PRO A 127 -3.00 14.57 -5.05
N HIS A 128 -4.02 13.95 -5.67
CA HIS A 128 -5.35 13.92 -5.09
C HIS A 128 -5.42 13.05 -3.83
N LEU A 129 -4.87 11.84 -3.86
CA LEU A 129 -4.88 10.90 -2.73
C LEU A 129 -4.17 11.48 -1.49
N LEU A 130 -3.06 12.20 -1.69
CA LEU A 130 -2.26 12.78 -0.61
C LEU A 130 -2.76 14.16 -0.15
N GLY A 131 -3.41 14.92 -1.03
CA GLY A 131 -3.75 16.34 -0.80
C GLY A 131 -5.22 16.63 -0.50
N SER A 132 -6.15 15.71 -0.78
CA SER A 132 -7.60 15.98 -0.68
C SER A 132 -8.20 15.77 0.71
N GLY A 133 -7.48 15.16 1.64
CA GLY A 133 -8.00 14.79 2.96
C GLY A 133 -8.99 13.63 2.95
N THR A 134 -9.16 12.95 1.82
CA THR A 134 -10.07 11.79 1.66
C THR A 134 -9.43 10.49 2.12
N ALA A 135 -8.09 10.41 2.09
CA ALA A 135 -7.33 9.29 2.60
C ALA A 135 -6.99 9.45 4.07
N ARG A 136 -6.88 8.32 4.76
CA ARG A 136 -6.34 8.24 6.13
C ARG A 136 -5.11 7.36 6.17
N GLY A 137 -4.18 7.68 7.05
CA GLY A 137 -2.95 6.92 7.26
C GLY A 137 -1.72 7.79 7.07
N GLY A 138 -0.65 7.17 6.59
CA GLY A 138 0.66 7.80 6.50
C GLY A 138 1.77 6.76 6.37
N PHE A 139 3.00 7.17 6.67
CA PHE A 139 4.14 6.26 6.68
C PHE A 139 4.16 5.43 7.97
N LEU A 140 4.14 4.09 7.81
CA LEU A 140 4.22 3.12 8.89
C LEU A 140 5.61 2.46 8.88
N PRO A 141 6.36 2.54 9.99
CA PRO A 141 7.64 1.83 10.12
C PRO A 141 7.45 0.31 10.05
N GLY A 142 8.40 -0.37 9.43
CA GLY A 142 8.39 -1.82 9.35
C GLY A 142 8.84 -2.50 10.64
N LEU A 143 8.19 -3.64 10.95
CA LEU A 143 8.64 -4.62 11.94
C LEU A 143 9.34 -5.76 11.17
N PHE A 144 10.66 -5.82 11.23
CA PHE A 144 11.46 -6.80 10.48
C PHE A 144 12.06 -7.88 11.39
#